data_AF-A0A0C1ZMG5-F1
#
_entry.id   AF-A0A0C1ZMG5-F1
#
_cell.length_a   1.000
_cell.length_b   1.000
_cell.length_c   1.000
_cell.angle_alpha   90.00
_cell.angle_beta   90.00
_cell.angle_gamma   90.00
#
_symmetry.space_group_name_H-M   'P 1'
#
loop_
_entity.id
_entity.type
_entity.pdbx_description
1 polymer ?
#
loop_
_entity_poly.entity_id
_entity_poly.type
_entity_poly.pdbx_seq_one_letter_code
_entity_poly.pdbx_strand_id
1 'polypeptide(L)'
;MSQNHELLQAIHAAPTELAPRLVYADLLMGEGDPRGTFIAHQCRLEGMDPLHADYPMLRASTERLRSTHAVQWLAPLLDLLGVPEDQREQQVRTGRWTFERGFVSKLALDIETASRVAADLSRLEPLDGMTLLVSEWIPDAQRSFPEVDAWRHLGLEPDGWFTDYSVAHALSWGLSQLRELSLAKCSLGVSGCQLLANEATDLGSSFEDYVAPPPLPIDQLRSLDLRGCTIGDAGLEVLARAPTLAALQTLDLTQNKLGDAALQHLRHSGVFNQLRALSLAGNNSLGPQLGALVDWPTIKQLRRLAIPQTTTIDALMGLFPQPSANLRELVLTSNKNFTARPELLAACAEHFTHLDLGTTGIGDKGLAMLLATPPAASLTALKLNGCSLSDKAITMLVNSGLDRLTELDLSSNKLSNAGLAQLAAWPGLRHVTSLRLSNNRKLSYEGYAALAQSPHFEPAELLLGKVKDDPARALLDQRYGGRAVMSS
;
A
#
# COMPACT_ATOMS: atom_id res chain seq x y z
N MET A 1 36.26 17.79 1.91
CA MET A 1 34.96 17.35 1.34
C MET A 1 33.90 18.22 1.98
N SER A 2 32.78 18.52 1.31
CA SER A 2 31.75 19.38 1.92
C SER A 2 31.04 18.63 3.05
N GLN A 3 30.59 19.33 4.10
CA GLN A 3 29.85 18.76 5.24
C GLN A 3 28.60 17.97 4.79
N ASN A 4 27.95 18.41 3.70
CA ASN A 4 26.84 17.72 3.04
C ASN A 4 27.24 16.30 2.56
N HIS A 5 28.42 16.16 1.95
CA HIS A 5 28.89 14.87 1.43
C HIS A 5 29.16 13.85 2.56
N GLU A 6 29.72 14.29 3.69
CA GLU A 6 29.99 13.43 4.85
C GLU A 6 28.69 12.93 5.50
N LEU A 7 27.68 13.80 5.63
CA LEU A 7 26.37 13.42 6.18
C LEU A 7 25.62 12.45 5.26
N LEU A 8 25.66 12.65 3.95
CA LEU A 8 25.10 11.70 2.99
C LEU A 8 25.80 10.34 3.08
N GLN A 9 27.14 10.29 3.14
CA GLN A 9 27.86 9.03 3.35
C GLN A 9 27.44 8.32 4.63
N ALA A 10 27.24 9.06 5.73
CA ALA A 10 26.76 8.49 6.99
C ALA A 10 25.34 7.89 6.86
N ILE A 11 24.46 8.53 6.10
CA ILE A 11 23.11 8.01 5.80
C ILE A 11 23.19 6.73 4.96
N HIS A 12 24.06 6.69 3.93
CA HIS A 12 24.27 5.48 3.12
C HIS A 12 24.87 4.32 3.95
N ALA A 13 25.78 4.61 4.87
CA ALA A 13 26.38 3.60 5.74
C ALA A 13 25.40 3.03 6.78
N ALA A 14 24.39 3.81 7.17
CA ALA A 14 23.40 3.43 8.18
C ALA A 14 21.98 3.86 7.73
N PRO A 15 21.40 3.21 6.71
CA PRO A 15 20.17 3.67 6.05
C PRO A 15 18.95 3.71 6.98
N THR A 16 18.98 3.00 8.11
CA THR A 16 17.86 2.95 9.05
C THR A 16 18.05 3.75 10.32
N GLU A 17 19.22 4.37 10.51
CA GLU A 17 19.44 5.25 11.65
C GLU A 17 18.79 6.62 11.38
N LEU A 18 18.01 7.10 12.35
CA LEU A 18 17.33 8.39 12.24
C LEU A 18 18.27 9.56 12.54
N ALA A 19 19.28 9.36 13.41
CA ALA A 19 20.12 10.45 13.88
C ALA A 19 20.92 11.15 12.76
N PRO A 20 21.64 10.45 11.86
CA PRO A 20 22.32 11.09 10.73
C PRO A 20 21.36 11.86 9.82
N ARG A 21 20.14 11.33 9.66
CA ARG A 21 19.10 11.93 8.82
C ARG A 21 18.53 13.20 9.43
N LEU A 22 18.32 13.25 10.75
CA LEU A 22 17.87 14.46 11.44
C LEU A 22 18.92 15.57 11.41
N VAL A 23 20.19 15.24 11.59
CA VAL A 23 21.29 16.23 11.44
C VAL A 23 21.34 16.75 10.01
N TYR A 24 21.16 15.88 9.02
CA TYR A 24 21.09 16.29 7.62
C TYR A 24 19.86 17.15 7.31
N ALA A 25 18.71 16.83 7.91
CA ALA A 25 17.49 17.61 7.81
C ALA A 25 17.69 19.03 8.33
N ASP A 26 18.35 19.19 9.49
CA ASP A 26 18.63 20.50 10.09
C ASP A 26 19.53 21.36 9.19
N LEU A 27 20.56 20.75 8.58
CA LEU A 27 21.43 21.42 7.60
C LEU A 27 20.61 21.95 6.42
N LEU A 28 19.80 21.09 5.78
CA LEU A 28 18.98 21.45 4.62
C LEU A 28 17.94 22.52 4.95
N MET A 29 17.30 22.44 6.12
CA MET A 29 16.38 23.48 6.59
C MET A 29 17.10 24.83 6.78
N GLY A 30 18.35 24.83 7.27
CA GLY A 30 19.19 26.03 7.39
C GLY A 30 19.55 26.66 6.04
N GLU A 31 19.63 25.84 4.98
CA GLU A 31 19.86 26.28 3.59
C GLU A 31 18.57 26.67 2.85
N GLY A 32 17.40 26.44 3.47
CA GLY A 32 16.09 26.69 2.86
C GLY A 32 15.62 25.58 1.91
N ASP A 33 16.24 24.40 1.92
CA ASP A 33 15.81 23.25 1.13
C ASP A 33 14.63 22.54 1.81
N PRO A 34 13.45 22.44 1.15
CA PRO A 34 12.27 21.77 1.70
C PRO A 34 12.46 20.27 1.95
N ARG A 35 13.47 19.61 1.39
CA ARG A 35 13.80 18.21 1.65
C ARG A 35 14.18 18.00 3.12
N GLY A 36 14.75 19.01 3.79
CA GLY A 36 15.04 18.95 5.22
C GLY A 36 13.79 18.76 6.07
N THR A 37 12.78 19.60 5.86
CA THR A 37 11.46 19.45 6.51
C THR A 37 10.82 18.11 6.20
N PHE A 38 10.94 17.64 4.95
CA PHE A 38 10.40 16.34 4.52
C PHE A 38 11.07 15.16 5.25
N ILE A 39 12.40 15.15 5.37
CA ILE A 39 13.15 14.15 6.14
C ILE A 39 12.68 14.16 7.60
N ALA A 40 12.66 15.32 8.24
CA ALA A 40 12.27 15.46 9.65
C ALA A 40 10.83 14.96 9.90
N HIS A 41 9.91 15.30 9.00
CA HIS A 41 8.54 14.82 9.07
C HIS A 41 8.43 13.30 8.95
N GLN A 42 9.09 12.68 7.96
CA GLN A 42 9.04 11.23 7.80
C GLN A 42 9.68 10.49 8.99
N CYS A 43 10.80 11.00 9.53
CA CYS A 43 11.41 10.43 10.74
C CYS A 43 10.48 10.53 11.96
N ARG A 44 9.75 11.65 12.13
CA ARG A 44 8.80 11.82 13.22
C ARG A 44 7.58 10.91 13.08
N LEU A 45 7.06 10.74 11.86
CA LEU A 45 5.92 9.86 11.58
C LEU A 45 6.24 8.39 11.90
N GLU A 46 7.48 7.93 11.67
CA GLU A 46 7.90 6.55 11.90
C GLU A 46 7.73 6.11 13.37
N GLY A 47 7.91 7.02 14.33
CA GLY A 47 7.77 6.74 15.76
C GLY A 47 6.40 7.09 16.37
N MET A 48 5.44 7.56 15.56
CA MET A 48 4.20 8.15 16.04
C MET A 48 3.02 7.18 15.93
N ASP A 49 2.16 7.14 16.96
CA ASP A 49 0.89 6.41 16.88
C ASP A 49 -0.02 7.08 15.82
N PRO A 50 -0.55 6.33 14.82
CA PRO A 50 -1.51 6.85 13.86
C PRO A 50 -2.77 7.48 14.47
N LEU A 51 -3.12 7.14 15.72
CA LEU A 51 -4.23 7.77 16.46
C LEU A 51 -3.86 9.09 17.15
N HIS A 52 -2.59 9.45 17.19
CA HIS A 52 -2.15 10.71 17.79
C HIS A 52 -2.81 11.89 17.07
N ALA A 53 -3.25 12.90 17.82
CA ALA A 53 -4.01 14.03 17.28
C ALA A 53 -3.29 14.74 16.12
N ASP A 54 -1.97 14.93 16.21
CA ASP A 54 -1.18 15.58 15.17
C ASP A 54 -0.80 14.69 13.97
N TYR A 55 -0.96 13.36 14.06
CA TYR A 55 -0.50 12.44 13.01
C TYR A 55 -1.13 12.73 11.64
N PRO A 56 -2.46 12.95 11.52
CA PRO A 56 -3.10 13.31 10.26
C PRO A 56 -2.50 14.56 9.61
N MET A 57 -2.29 15.62 10.40
CA MET A 57 -1.76 16.90 9.90
C MET A 57 -0.30 16.79 9.46
N LEU A 58 0.51 16.05 10.21
CA LEU A 58 1.91 15.83 9.86
C LEU A 58 2.03 15.00 8.57
N ARG A 59 1.27 13.90 8.46
CA ARG A 59 1.21 13.07 7.25
C ARG A 59 0.76 13.88 6.04
N ALA A 60 -0.30 14.67 6.20
CA ALA A 60 -0.81 15.57 5.19
C ALA A 60 0.25 16.57 4.70
N SER A 61 0.98 17.19 5.62
CA SER A 61 2.06 18.12 5.28
C SER A 61 3.22 17.43 4.54
N THR A 62 3.54 16.21 4.93
CA THR A 62 4.63 15.41 4.35
C THR A 62 4.33 15.04 2.90
N GLU A 63 3.11 14.58 2.63
CA GLU A 63 2.69 14.17 1.29
C GLU A 63 2.61 15.39 0.35
N ARG A 64 2.23 16.56 0.86
CA ARG A 64 2.28 17.82 0.10
C ARG A 64 3.71 18.16 -0.32
N LEU A 65 4.66 18.15 0.63
CA LEU A 65 6.09 18.40 0.32
C LEU A 65 6.58 17.46 -0.79
N ARG A 66 6.28 16.17 -0.68
CA ARG A 66 6.61 15.18 -1.72
C ARG A 66 6.00 15.55 -3.07
N SER A 67 4.69 15.80 -3.11
CA SER A 67 3.99 16.12 -4.36
C SER A 67 4.52 17.38 -5.05
N THR A 68 4.97 18.38 -4.29
CA THR A 68 5.46 19.66 -4.80
C THR A 68 6.91 19.57 -5.29
N HIS A 69 7.76 18.79 -4.62
CA HIS A 69 9.20 18.82 -4.85
C HIS A 69 9.79 17.52 -5.42
N ALA A 70 8.99 16.44 -5.57
CA ALA A 70 9.50 15.14 -6.03
C ALA A 70 10.23 15.21 -7.37
N VAL A 71 9.78 16.04 -8.33
CA VAL A 71 10.46 16.18 -9.63
C VAL A 71 11.90 16.70 -9.46
N GLN A 72 12.09 17.69 -8.59
CA GLN A 72 13.40 18.23 -8.29
C GLN A 72 14.26 17.21 -7.54
N TRP A 73 13.69 16.54 -6.53
CA TRP A 73 14.44 15.57 -5.72
C TRP A 73 14.84 14.32 -6.51
N LEU A 74 14.03 13.91 -7.49
CA LEU A 74 14.29 12.75 -8.34
C LEU A 74 15.11 13.08 -9.58
N ALA A 75 15.39 14.35 -9.89
CA ALA A 75 16.09 14.73 -11.11
C ALA A 75 17.41 13.95 -11.34
N PRO A 76 18.30 13.76 -10.35
CA PRO A 76 19.52 12.97 -10.54
C PRO A 76 19.25 11.50 -10.89
N LEU A 77 18.21 10.90 -10.29
CA LEU A 77 17.80 9.53 -10.60
C LEU A 77 17.21 9.45 -12.01
N LEU A 78 16.38 10.42 -12.39
CA LEU A 78 15.77 10.48 -13.72
C LEU A 78 16.82 10.67 -14.82
N ASP A 79 17.88 11.43 -14.56
CA ASP A 79 19.03 11.57 -15.46
C ASP A 79 19.78 10.25 -15.64
N LEU A 80 20.02 9.52 -14.54
CA LEU A 80 20.64 8.20 -14.59
C LEU A 80 19.81 7.20 -15.40
N LEU A 81 18.48 7.32 -15.31
CA LEU A 81 17.53 6.49 -16.07
C LEU A 81 17.33 6.99 -17.52
N GLY A 82 17.94 8.10 -17.92
CA GLY A 82 17.83 8.67 -19.26
C GLY A 82 16.45 9.26 -19.58
N VAL A 83 15.71 9.72 -18.56
CA VAL A 83 14.37 10.30 -18.72
C VAL A 83 14.47 11.77 -19.14
N PRO A 84 13.95 12.15 -20.32
CA PRO A 84 13.98 13.53 -20.81
C PRO A 84 13.25 14.52 -19.88
N GLU A 85 13.70 15.79 -19.84
CA GLU A 85 13.13 16.82 -18.96
C GLU A 85 11.62 17.02 -19.13
N ASP A 86 11.15 16.98 -20.38
CA ASP A 86 9.73 17.12 -20.75
C ASP A 86 8.85 15.95 -20.27
N GLN A 87 9.47 14.81 -19.95
CA GLN A 87 8.77 13.61 -19.47
C GLN A 87 8.90 13.40 -17.97
N ARG A 88 9.75 14.18 -17.28
CA ARG A 88 10.03 13.98 -15.84
C ARG A 88 8.78 14.09 -14.98
N GLU A 89 7.89 15.05 -15.22
CA GLU A 89 6.66 15.18 -14.42
C GLU A 89 5.76 13.95 -14.55
N GLN A 90 5.57 13.46 -15.78
CA GLN A 90 4.78 12.27 -16.03
C GLN A 90 5.43 11.05 -15.40
N GLN A 91 6.74 10.87 -15.62
CA GLN A 91 7.50 9.78 -15.01
C GLN A 91 7.40 9.86 -13.49
N VAL A 92 7.44 11.06 -12.91
CA VAL A 92 7.38 11.23 -11.46
C VAL A 92 6.06 10.76 -10.86
N ARG A 93 5.00 10.92 -11.64
CA ARG A 93 3.64 10.54 -11.29
C ARG A 93 3.36 9.05 -11.51
N THR A 94 3.90 8.47 -12.59
CA THR A 94 3.61 7.07 -12.97
C THR A 94 4.67 6.08 -12.51
N GLY A 95 5.84 6.59 -12.11
CA GLY A 95 6.94 5.79 -11.63
C GLY A 95 6.62 5.09 -10.32
N ARG A 96 7.29 3.97 -10.10
CA ARG A 96 7.11 3.11 -8.93
C ARG A 96 8.31 3.26 -8.01
N TRP A 97 8.20 4.16 -7.05
CA TRP A 97 9.18 4.33 -6.00
C TRP A 97 8.53 4.75 -4.70
N THR A 98 9.24 4.52 -3.61
CA THR A 98 8.80 4.89 -2.26
C THR A 98 9.87 5.76 -1.62
N PHE A 99 9.42 6.89 -1.09
CA PHE A 99 10.26 7.74 -0.24
C PHE A 99 10.14 7.29 1.20
N GLU A 100 11.26 6.95 1.83
CA GLU A 100 11.34 6.69 3.26
C GLU A 100 12.45 7.53 3.88
N ARG A 101 12.12 8.19 4.99
CA ARG A 101 13.00 9.09 5.74
C ARG A 101 13.74 10.11 4.84
N GLY A 102 13.05 10.57 3.79
CA GLY A 102 13.44 11.63 2.86
C GLY A 102 14.17 11.21 1.59
N PHE A 103 14.32 9.92 1.35
CA PHE A 103 15.11 9.36 0.24
C PHE A 103 14.34 8.26 -0.47
N VAL A 104 14.70 7.99 -1.72
CA VAL A 104 14.17 6.83 -2.43
C VAL A 104 14.77 5.59 -1.78
N SER A 105 13.93 4.76 -1.15
CA SER A 105 14.38 3.53 -0.50
C SER A 105 13.95 2.28 -1.28
N LYS A 106 12.84 2.37 -2.01
CA LYS A 106 12.32 1.30 -2.87
C LYS A 106 12.06 1.88 -4.25
N LEU A 107 12.45 1.16 -5.28
CA LEU A 107 12.26 1.52 -6.69
C LEU A 107 11.85 0.27 -7.47
N ALA A 108 11.03 0.41 -8.51
CA ALA A 108 10.79 -0.67 -9.46
C ALA A 108 11.41 -0.35 -10.82
N LEU A 109 12.21 -1.27 -11.34
CA LEU A 109 12.88 -1.18 -12.64
C LEU A 109 12.83 -2.52 -13.36
N ASP A 110 12.87 -2.48 -14.69
CA ASP A 110 13.24 -3.67 -15.45
C ASP A 110 14.65 -4.13 -15.08
N ILE A 111 14.84 -5.44 -15.06
CA ILE A 111 16.08 -6.04 -14.57
C ILE A 111 17.33 -5.63 -15.38
N GLU A 112 17.17 -5.38 -16.68
CA GLU A 112 18.25 -4.94 -17.56
C GLU A 112 18.72 -3.53 -17.19
N THR A 113 17.78 -2.60 -17.04
CA THR A 113 18.06 -1.23 -16.60
C THR A 113 18.63 -1.23 -15.20
N ALA A 114 18.04 -1.98 -14.27
CA ALA A 114 18.55 -2.13 -12.91
C ALA A 114 20.01 -2.58 -12.90
N SER A 115 20.34 -3.62 -13.67
CA SER A 115 21.70 -4.16 -13.77
C SER A 115 22.69 -3.17 -14.38
N ARG A 116 22.24 -2.37 -15.36
CA ARG A 116 23.06 -1.34 -16.02
C ARG A 116 23.41 -0.19 -15.08
N VAL A 117 22.49 0.23 -14.22
CA VAL A 117 22.64 1.45 -13.40
C VAL A 117 22.97 1.18 -11.93
N ALA A 118 23.01 -0.08 -11.50
CA ALA A 118 23.15 -0.47 -10.09
C ALA A 118 24.27 0.27 -9.34
N ALA A 119 25.49 0.29 -9.87
CA ALA A 119 26.65 0.87 -9.19
C ALA A 119 26.55 2.40 -8.97
N ASP A 120 25.87 3.11 -9.87
CA ASP A 120 25.65 4.55 -9.75
C ASP A 120 24.42 4.85 -8.89
N LEU A 121 23.39 4.02 -9.01
CA LEU A 121 22.15 4.12 -8.25
C LEU A 121 22.41 4.05 -6.74
N SER A 122 23.25 3.11 -6.30
CA SER A 122 23.61 2.94 -4.88
C SER A 122 24.40 4.11 -4.28
N ARG A 123 24.96 4.98 -5.13
CA ARG A 123 25.64 6.22 -4.68
C ARG A 123 24.70 7.40 -4.61
N LEU A 124 23.59 7.38 -5.36
CA LEU A 124 22.63 8.47 -5.41
C LEU A 124 21.62 8.40 -4.28
N GLU A 125 21.08 7.20 -4.01
CA GLU A 125 20.01 7.02 -3.04
C GLU A 125 20.34 5.84 -2.10
N PRO A 126 20.07 5.95 -0.79
CA PRO A 126 20.26 4.88 0.19
C PRO A 126 19.15 3.83 0.06
N LEU A 127 19.21 3.05 -1.02
CA LEU A 127 18.23 2.01 -1.32
C LEU A 127 18.19 0.94 -0.22
N ASP A 128 16.98 0.59 0.19
CA ASP A 128 16.69 -0.52 1.11
C ASP A 128 16.20 -1.76 0.35
N GLY A 129 15.95 -1.62 -0.95
CA GLY A 129 15.61 -2.74 -1.83
C GLY A 129 14.96 -2.31 -3.14
N MET A 130 14.59 -3.28 -3.96
CA MET A 130 14.08 -3.05 -5.31
C MET A 130 13.00 -4.05 -5.71
N THR A 131 12.06 -3.60 -6.53
CA THR A 131 11.16 -4.47 -7.29
C THR A 131 11.71 -4.63 -8.70
N LEU A 132 12.07 -5.85 -9.08
CA LEU A 132 12.54 -6.19 -10.42
C LEU A 132 11.34 -6.58 -11.28
N LEU A 133 11.19 -5.89 -12.41
CA LEU A 133 10.26 -6.26 -13.47
C LEU A 133 10.99 -7.24 -14.38
N VAL A 134 10.45 -8.45 -14.46
CA VAL A 134 11.15 -9.57 -15.09
C VAL A 134 10.37 -10.07 -16.29
N SER A 135 10.98 -9.93 -17.47
CA SER A 135 10.44 -10.39 -18.76
C SER A 135 10.99 -11.75 -19.20
N GLU A 136 12.27 -12.05 -18.92
CA GLU A 136 12.95 -13.30 -19.28
C GLU A 136 13.75 -13.90 -18.10
N TRP A 137 14.29 -15.11 -18.29
CA TRP A 137 15.14 -15.79 -17.30
C TRP A 137 16.28 -14.88 -16.81
N ILE A 138 16.66 -15.03 -15.53
CA ILE A 138 17.64 -14.18 -14.86
C ILE A 138 18.96 -14.95 -14.65
N PRO A 139 19.87 -15.09 -15.63
CA PRO A 139 21.20 -15.56 -15.34
C PRO A 139 22.09 -14.40 -14.87
N ASP A 140 22.83 -14.60 -13.78
CA ASP A 140 23.93 -13.75 -13.28
C ASP A 140 23.57 -12.31 -12.81
N ALA A 141 22.30 -11.90 -12.75
CA ALA A 141 21.93 -10.54 -12.30
C ALA A 141 22.37 -10.21 -10.87
N GLN A 142 22.52 -11.22 -10.00
CA GLN A 142 23.07 -11.03 -8.65
C GLN A 142 24.42 -10.30 -8.68
N ARG A 143 25.29 -10.60 -9.66
CA ARG A 143 26.63 -10.00 -9.76
C ARG A 143 26.59 -8.50 -10.05
N SER A 144 25.45 -8.00 -10.53
CA SER A 144 25.26 -6.58 -10.82
C SER A 144 24.89 -5.76 -9.57
N PHE A 145 24.49 -6.39 -8.47
CA PHE A 145 24.04 -5.71 -7.25
C PHE A 145 25.03 -5.97 -6.09
N PRO A 146 26.07 -5.13 -5.91
CA PRO A 146 27.10 -5.36 -4.90
C PRO A 146 26.57 -5.22 -3.46
N GLU A 147 25.43 -4.56 -3.24
CA GLU A 147 24.80 -4.36 -1.93
C GLU A 147 23.59 -5.28 -1.66
N VAL A 148 23.36 -6.28 -2.52
CA VAL A 148 22.16 -7.14 -2.47
C VAL A 148 21.98 -7.83 -1.10
N ASP A 149 23.07 -8.17 -0.42
CA ASP A 149 23.05 -8.79 0.92
C ASP A 149 22.48 -7.87 2.01
N ALA A 150 22.54 -6.54 1.80
CA ALA A 150 22.01 -5.54 2.73
C ALA A 150 20.54 -5.19 2.47
N TRP A 151 19.96 -5.64 1.33
CA TRP A 151 18.58 -5.33 0.98
C TRP A 151 17.60 -5.95 1.97
N ARG A 152 16.61 -5.15 2.33
CA ARG A 152 15.48 -5.54 3.16
C ARG A 152 14.21 -5.73 2.35
N HIS A 153 14.16 -5.22 1.13
CA HIS A 153 13.02 -5.39 0.22
C HIS A 153 13.44 -6.02 -1.10
N LEU A 154 12.72 -7.06 -1.52
CA LEU A 154 12.80 -7.59 -2.87
C LEU A 154 11.39 -7.83 -3.41
N GLY A 155 11.09 -7.24 -4.56
CA GLY A 155 9.91 -7.57 -5.35
C GLY A 155 10.32 -8.26 -6.64
N LEU A 156 9.62 -9.33 -7.01
CA LEU A 156 9.71 -9.95 -8.33
C LEU A 156 8.32 -9.82 -8.96
N GLU A 157 8.20 -8.93 -9.94
CA GLU A 157 6.97 -8.77 -10.69
C GLU A 157 7.20 -9.28 -12.12
N PRO A 158 6.57 -10.40 -12.49
CA PRO A 158 6.76 -10.93 -13.81
C PRO A 158 5.89 -10.22 -14.84
N ASP A 159 6.48 -9.89 -15.98
CA ASP A 159 5.77 -9.43 -17.17
C ASP A 159 5.31 -10.62 -18.06
N GLY A 160 5.74 -11.84 -17.73
CA GLY A 160 5.43 -13.10 -18.42
C GLY A 160 5.22 -14.31 -17.48
N TRP A 161 5.40 -15.54 -17.98
CA TRP A 161 5.29 -16.75 -17.15
C TRP A 161 6.50 -16.87 -16.22
N PHE A 162 6.28 -16.76 -14.91
CA PHE A 162 7.32 -16.90 -13.89
C PHE A 162 7.02 -18.09 -13.00
N THR A 163 7.98 -19.01 -12.92
CA THR A 163 7.87 -20.25 -12.14
C THR A 163 8.47 -20.08 -10.75
N ASP A 164 8.16 -21.03 -9.88
CA ASP A 164 8.86 -21.31 -8.63
C ASP A 164 10.39 -21.46 -8.77
N TYR A 165 10.88 -21.98 -9.91
CA TYR A 165 12.32 -22.00 -10.19
C TYR A 165 12.93 -20.60 -10.23
N SER A 166 12.34 -19.68 -11.01
CA SER A 166 12.89 -18.34 -11.17
C SER A 166 12.92 -17.58 -9.84
N VAL A 167 11.92 -17.84 -9.00
CA VAL A 167 11.89 -17.38 -7.60
C VAL A 167 13.05 -17.98 -6.81
N ALA A 168 13.27 -19.28 -6.91
CA ALA A 168 14.36 -19.94 -6.19
C ALA A 168 15.75 -19.41 -6.56
N HIS A 169 15.98 -19.11 -7.84
CA HIS A 169 17.22 -18.48 -8.29
C HIS A 169 17.39 -17.09 -7.68
N ALA A 170 16.36 -16.24 -7.72
CA ALA A 170 16.42 -14.91 -7.11
C ALA A 170 16.60 -14.96 -5.58
N LEU A 171 15.98 -15.93 -4.91
CA LEU A 171 16.14 -16.10 -3.46
C LEU A 171 17.48 -16.73 -3.07
N SER A 172 18.21 -17.33 -4.02
CA SER A 172 19.58 -17.82 -3.80
C SER A 172 20.63 -16.70 -3.69
N TRP A 173 20.23 -15.44 -3.87
CA TRP A 173 21.12 -14.28 -3.87
C TRP A 173 21.74 -13.92 -2.52
N GLY A 174 21.45 -14.65 -1.44
CA GLY A 174 22.10 -14.41 -0.14
C GLY A 174 21.48 -13.25 0.66
N LEU A 175 20.18 -12.99 0.48
CA LEU A 175 19.41 -11.87 1.05
C LEU A 175 19.19 -11.98 2.59
N SER A 176 20.27 -12.03 3.37
CA SER A 176 20.22 -12.31 4.81
C SER A 176 19.50 -11.25 5.66
N GLN A 177 19.34 -10.04 5.13
CA GLN A 177 18.64 -8.94 5.80
C GLN A 177 17.19 -8.76 5.32
N LEU A 178 16.69 -9.64 4.47
CA LEU A 178 15.38 -9.49 3.83
C LEU A 178 14.24 -9.44 4.87
N ARG A 179 13.44 -8.39 4.79
CA ARG A 179 12.25 -8.15 5.63
C ARG A 179 10.97 -8.16 4.83
N GLU A 180 11.01 -7.79 3.56
CA GLU A 180 9.85 -7.68 2.68
C GLU A 180 10.14 -8.42 1.38
N LEU A 181 9.28 -9.38 1.05
CA LEU A 181 9.34 -10.14 -0.19
C LEU A 181 8.00 -10.05 -0.89
N SER A 182 7.99 -9.56 -2.12
CA SER A 182 6.82 -9.61 -3.00
C SER A 182 7.10 -10.55 -4.15
N LEU A 183 6.26 -11.57 -4.28
CA LEU A 183 6.24 -12.52 -5.40
C LEU A 183 4.90 -12.41 -6.14
N ALA A 184 4.29 -11.22 -6.10
CA ALA A 184 2.95 -11.02 -6.62
C ALA A 184 2.88 -11.47 -8.09
N LYS A 185 1.89 -12.32 -8.39
CA LYS A 185 1.63 -12.93 -9.70
C LYS A 185 2.68 -13.95 -10.17
N CYS A 186 3.64 -14.36 -9.34
CA CYS A 186 4.51 -15.49 -9.62
C CYS A 186 3.72 -16.82 -9.48
N SER A 187 3.78 -17.70 -10.46
CA SER A 187 3.05 -18.98 -10.41
C SER A 187 3.79 -19.99 -9.52
N LEU A 188 3.59 -19.91 -8.21
CA LEU A 188 4.31 -20.72 -7.22
C LEU A 188 3.69 -22.11 -6.99
N GLY A 189 2.35 -22.21 -6.96
CA GLY A 189 1.68 -23.45 -6.60
C GLY A 189 2.13 -24.02 -5.24
N VAL A 190 2.17 -25.35 -5.10
CA VAL A 190 2.62 -26.03 -3.88
C VAL A 190 4.15 -26.07 -3.78
N SER A 191 4.83 -26.35 -4.90
CA SER A 191 6.29 -26.44 -4.95
C SER A 191 6.99 -25.14 -4.53
N GLY A 192 6.49 -23.98 -4.98
CA GLY A 192 6.98 -22.68 -4.51
C GLY A 192 6.70 -22.43 -3.01
N CYS A 193 5.61 -22.96 -2.46
CA CYS A 193 5.34 -22.88 -1.01
C CYS A 193 6.33 -23.75 -0.21
N GLN A 194 6.66 -24.94 -0.70
CA GLN A 194 7.67 -25.82 -0.10
C GLN A 194 9.06 -25.18 -0.14
N LEU A 195 9.40 -24.48 -1.23
CA LEU A 195 10.63 -23.70 -1.33
C LEU A 195 10.69 -22.62 -0.22
N LEU A 196 9.63 -21.82 -0.06
CA LEU A 196 9.54 -20.81 1.01
C LEU A 196 9.55 -21.44 2.42
N ALA A 197 9.09 -22.67 2.55
CA ALA A 197 9.14 -23.42 3.79
C ALA A 197 10.51 -24.05 4.08
N ASN A 198 11.49 -23.91 3.18
CA ASN A 198 12.76 -24.65 3.19
C ASN A 198 12.55 -26.17 3.30
N GLU A 199 11.46 -26.67 2.71
CA GLU A 199 11.21 -28.10 2.55
C GLU A 199 11.86 -28.63 1.27
N ALA A 200 12.08 -29.94 1.21
CA ALA A 200 12.59 -30.57 -0.01
C ALA A 200 11.56 -30.39 -1.14
N THR A 201 11.99 -29.78 -2.24
CA THR A 201 11.17 -29.54 -3.43
C THR A 201 11.68 -30.34 -4.61
N ASP A 202 10.77 -30.99 -5.32
CA ASP A 202 11.02 -31.47 -6.66
C ASP A 202 10.46 -30.41 -7.62
N LEU A 203 11.35 -29.54 -8.14
CA LEU A 203 10.98 -28.58 -9.19
C LEU A 203 10.83 -29.25 -10.57
N GLY A 204 10.94 -30.60 -10.63
CA GLY A 204 10.66 -31.43 -11.79
C GLY A 204 11.89 -31.76 -12.64
N SER A 205 11.76 -32.81 -13.46
CA SER A 205 12.78 -33.31 -14.39
C SER A 205 13.06 -32.39 -15.59
N SER A 206 12.35 -31.27 -15.73
CA SER A 206 12.57 -30.30 -16.81
C SER A 206 13.87 -29.50 -16.65
N PHE A 207 14.56 -29.63 -15.51
CA PHE A 207 15.76 -28.87 -15.16
C PHE A 207 16.77 -29.75 -14.40
N GLU A 208 17.36 -30.73 -15.10
CA GLU A 208 18.24 -31.78 -14.54
C GLU A 208 19.47 -31.25 -13.77
N ASP A 209 19.92 -30.02 -14.06
CA ASP A 209 21.10 -29.40 -13.44
C ASP A 209 20.79 -28.57 -12.18
N TYR A 210 19.53 -28.52 -11.74
CA TYR A 210 19.16 -27.72 -10.58
C TYR A 210 19.51 -28.41 -9.27
N VAL A 211 20.43 -27.81 -8.52
CA VAL A 211 20.65 -28.13 -7.11
C VAL A 211 19.74 -27.22 -6.29
N ALA A 212 18.81 -27.81 -5.54
CA ALA A 212 17.94 -27.07 -4.64
C ALA A 212 18.78 -26.15 -3.73
N PRO A 213 18.52 -24.83 -3.67
CA PRO A 213 19.28 -23.91 -2.85
C PRO A 213 19.04 -24.31 -1.38
N PRO A 214 20.08 -24.74 -0.64
CA PRO A 214 19.97 -25.00 0.79
C PRO A 214 19.70 -23.67 1.54
N PRO A 215 19.18 -23.76 2.77
CA PRO A 215 17.98 -23.04 3.22
C PRO A 215 18.02 -21.53 2.95
N LEU A 216 16.93 -21.03 2.39
CA LEU A 216 16.70 -19.61 2.17
C LEU A 216 16.74 -18.87 3.51
N PRO A 217 17.56 -17.81 3.65
CA PRO A 217 17.72 -17.05 4.89
C PRO A 217 16.58 -16.03 5.08
N ILE A 218 15.33 -16.52 5.14
CA ILE A 218 14.12 -15.70 5.25
C ILE A 218 13.45 -15.79 6.63
N ASP A 219 14.17 -16.26 7.65
CA ASP A 219 13.74 -16.35 9.05
C ASP A 219 13.39 -14.98 9.65
N GLN A 220 13.90 -13.92 9.03
CA GLN A 220 13.73 -12.52 9.44
C GLN A 220 12.63 -11.78 8.67
N LEU A 221 11.95 -12.48 7.75
CA LEU A 221 10.93 -11.92 6.88
C LEU A 221 9.71 -11.44 7.69
N ARG A 222 9.28 -10.21 7.44
CA ARG A 222 8.17 -9.54 8.12
C ARG A 222 6.97 -9.34 7.19
N SER A 223 7.18 -9.18 5.89
CA SER A 223 6.12 -8.98 4.91
C SER A 223 6.30 -9.94 3.74
N LEU A 224 5.23 -10.63 3.40
CA LEU A 224 5.19 -11.57 2.28
C LEU A 224 3.93 -11.31 1.43
N ASP A 225 4.13 -10.83 0.21
CA ASP A 225 3.06 -10.63 -0.79
C ASP A 225 3.06 -11.80 -1.78
N LEU A 226 2.03 -12.65 -1.67
CA LEU A 226 1.77 -13.82 -2.53
C LEU A 226 0.48 -13.65 -3.32
N ARG A 227 0.08 -12.41 -3.60
CA ARG A 227 -1.14 -12.14 -4.36
C ARG A 227 -1.05 -12.75 -5.75
N GLY A 228 -2.11 -13.44 -6.18
CA GLY A 228 -2.17 -13.99 -7.53
C GLY A 228 -1.19 -15.14 -7.79
N CYS A 229 -0.66 -15.80 -6.76
CA CYS A 229 0.37 -16.84 -6.90
C CYS A 229 -0.18 -18.24 -7.22
N THR A 230 -1.49 -18.35 -7.47
CA THR A 230 -2.21 -19.60 -7.73
C THR A 230 -2.15 -20.64 -6.60
N ILE A 231 -1.87 -20.20 -5.37
CA ILE A 231 -1.75 -21.05 -4.19
C ILE A 231 -3.11 -21.66 -3.84
N GLY A 232 -3.15 -22.98 -3.63
CA GLY A 232 -4.32 -23.70 -3.10
C GLY A 232 -4.10 -24.16 -1.66
N ASP A 233 -5.05 -24.92 -1.13
CA ASP A 233 -5.07 -25.34 0.28
C ASP A 233 -3.81 -26.10 0.70
N ALA A 234 -3.31 -27.01 -0.14
CA ALA A 234 -2.08 -27.75 0.11
C ALA A 234 -0.83 -26.83 0.17
N GLY A 235 -0.79 -25.77 -0.65
CA GLY A 235 0.31 -24.80 -0.58
C GLY A 235 0.25 -23.98 0.71
N LEU A 236 -0.96 -23.58 1.13
CA LEU A 236 -1.11 -22.88 2.40
C LEU A 236 -0.84 -23.77 3.60
N GLU A 237 -1.16 -25.07 3.55
CA GLU A 237 -0.78 -26.04 4.58
C GLU A 237 0.72 -26.04 4.84
N VAL A 238 1.51 -26.07 3.76
CA VAL A 238 2.97 -26.03 3.82
C VAL A 238 3.44 -24.71 4.45
N LEU A 239 2.96 -23.57 3.97
CA LEU A 239 3.31 -22.26 4.55
C LEU A 239 2.91 -22.15 6.03
N ALA A 240 1.77 -22.71 6.41
CA ALA A 240 1.24 -22.71 7.78
C ALA A 240 2.09 -23.55 8.76
N ARG A 241 3.01 -24.37 8.24
CA ARG A 241 3.94 -25.21 9.02
C ARG A 241 5.39 -24.75 8.93
N ALA A 242 5.70 -23.76 8.09
CA ALA A 242 7.03 -23.25 7.83
C ALA A 242 7.58 -22.39 8.99
N PRO A 243 8.53 -22.89 9.81
CA PRO A 243 9.05 -22.12 10.95
C PRO A 243 9.82 -20.86 10.53
N THR A 244 10.35 -20.86 9.31
CA THR A 244 11.02 -19.72 8.67
C THR A 244 10.11 -18.50 8.56
N LEU A 245 8.80 -18.69 8.51
CA LEU A 245 7.82 -17.60 8.37
C LEU A 245 7.27 -17.11 9.72
N ALA A 246 7.83 -17.56 10.84
CA ALA A 246 7.33 -17.23 12.18
C ALA A 246 7.46 -15.74 12.56
N ALA A 247 8.36 -15.00 11.90
CA ALA A 247 8.53 -13.57 12.08
C ALA A 247 7.56 -12.71 11.24
N LEU A 248 6.71 -13.33 10.40
CA LEU A 248 5.80 -12.59 9.53
C LEU A 248 4.81 -11.74 10.32
N GLN A 249 4.71 -10.49 9.90
CA GLN A 249 3.78 -9.47 10.38
C GLN A 249 2.71 -9.16 9.33
N THR A 250 3.02 -9.34 8.04
CA THR A 250 2.10 -9.12 6.93
C THR A 250 2.14 -10.31 5.99
N LEU A 251 0.95 -10.83 5.67
CA LEU A 251 0.76 -11.90 4.69
C LEU A 251 -0.39 -11.52 3.75
N ASP A 252 -0.07 -11.35 2.47
CA ASP A 252 -1.06 -11.10 1.42
C ASP A 252 -1.25 -12.36 0.58
N LEU A 253 -2.43 -12.98 0.69
CA LEU A 253 -2.86 -14.14 -0.09
C LEU A 253 -3.98 -13.77 -1.08
N THR A 254 -4.08 -12.50 -1.45
CA THR A 254 -5.14 -12.00 -2.33
C THR A 254 -5.18 -12.76 -3.65
N GLN A 255 -6.38 -13.03 -4.19
CA GLN A 255 -6.57 -13.62 -5.52
C GLN A 255 -5.81 -14.95 -5.73
N ASN A 256 -5.87 -15.85 -4.75
CA ASN A 256 -5.37 -17.21 -4.87
C ASN A 256 -6.52 -18.21 -5.09
N LYS A 257 -6.24 -19.50 -4.97
CA LYS A 257 -7.19 -20.61 -5.15
C LYS A 257 -7.52 -21.29 -3.82
N LEU A 258 -7.65 -20.50 -2.75
CA LEU A 258 -7.90 -21.01 -1.40
C LEU A 258 -9.38 -21.42 -1.22
N GLY A 259 -9.58 -22.60 -0.66
CA GLY A 259 -10.82 -23.23 -0.25
C GLY A 259 -10.94 -23.39 1.27
N ASP A 260 -12.03 -23.97 1.75
CA ASP A 260 -12.35 -24.06 3.17
C ASP A 260 -11.29 -24.77 4.03
N ALA A 261 -10.58 -25.76 3.48
CA ALA A 261 -9.47 -26.42 4.16
C ALA A 261 -8.33 -25.45 4.50
N ALA A 262 -8.08 -24.42 3.67
CA ALA A 262 -7.10 -23.35 3.95
C ALA A 262 -7.36 -22.67 5.30
N LEU A 263 -8.62 -22.42 5.66
CA LEU A 263 -8.98 -21.79 6.93
C LEU A 263 -8.64 -22.69 8.12
N GLN A 264 -8.77 -24.01 7.96
CA GLN A 264 -8.36 -24.96 9.00
C GLN A 264 -6.83 -24.96 9.17
N HIS A 265 -6.07 -24.90 8.08
CA HIS A 265 -4.61 -24.79 8.15
C HIS A 265 -4.16 -23.52 8.85
N LEU A 266 -4.78 -22.37 8.55
CA LEU A 266 -4.52 -21.11 9.28
C LEU A 266 -4.87 -21.24 10.76
N ARG A 267 -6.08 -21.72 11.08
CA ARG A 267 -6.56 -21.85 12.47
C ARG A 267 -5.63 -22.65 13.36
N HIS A 268 -5.06 -23.74 12.83
CA HIS A 268 -4.16 -24.64 13.57
C HIS A 268 -2.68 -24.29 13.40
N SER A 269 -2.34 -23.24 12.64
CA SER A 269 -0.96 -22.83 12.45
C SER A 269 -0.39 -22.23 13.73
N GLY A 270 0.74 -22.79 14.17
CA GLY A 270 1.58 -22.20 15.22
C GLY A 270 2.66 -21.26 14.68
N VAL A 271 2.67 -20.96 13.38
CA VAL A 271 3.72 -20.15 12.73
C VAL A 271 3.36 -18.67 12.76
N PHE A 272 2.14 -18.30 12.36
CA PHE A 272 1.73 -16.90 12.15
C PHE A 272 1.38 -16.13 13.45
N ASN A 273 2.18 -16.32 14.50
CA ASN A 273 1.94 -15.73 15.82
C ASN A 273 2.31 -14.25 15.91
N GLN A 274 3.06 -13.70 14.95
CA GLN A 274 3.40 -12.27 14.89
C GLN A 274 2.56 -11.49 13.88
N LEU A 275 1.64 -12.16 13.19
CA LEU A 275 0.89 -11.56 12.10
C LEU A 275 -0.02 -10.43 12.61
N ARG A 276 0.05 -9.29 11.93
CA ARG A 276 -0.73 -8.06 12.17
C ARG A 276 -1.58 -7.69 10.97
N ALA A 277 -1.21 -8.12 9.77
CA ALA A 277 -1.95 -7.85 8.55
C ALA A 277 -2.16 -9.13 7.76
N LEU A 278 -3.42 -9.42 7.45
CA LEU A 278 -3.80 -10.56 6.61
C LEU A 278 -4.73 -10.11 5.50
N SER A 279 -4.44 -10.51 4.27
CA SER A 279 -5.38 -10.39 3.15
C SER A 279 -5.76 -11.74 2.60
N LEU A 280 -7.07 -12.01 2.58
CA LEU A 280 -7.70 -13.17 1.93
C LEU A 280 -8.62 -12.76 0.78
N ALA A 281 -8.64 -11.47 0.41
CA ALA A 281 -9.50 -10.94 -0.62
C ALA A 281 -9.34 -11.70 -1.96
N GLY A 282 -10.39 -11.82 -2.75
CA GLY A 282 -10.37 -12.52 -4.04
C GLY A 282 -10.41 -14.05 -3.95
N ASN A 283 -10.33 -14.65 -2.76
CA ASN A 283 -10.52 -16.10 -2.56
C ASN A 283 -12.01 -16.40 -2.32
N ASN A 284 -12.82 -16.28 -3.37
CA ASN A 284 -14.29 -16.27 -3.26
C ASN A 284 -14.90 -17.55 -2.66
N SER A 285 -14.19 -18.67 -2.66
CA SER A 285 -14.66 -19.91 -2.04
C SER A 285 -14.61 -19.88 -0.50
N LEU A 286 -13.87 -18.94 0.11
CA LEU A 286 -13.68 -18.85 1.56
C LEU A 286 -14.78 -18.10 2.31
N GLY A 287 -15.44 -17.16 1.64
CA GLY A 287 -16.24 -16.13 2.33
C GLY A 287 -17.31 -16.68 3.28
N PRO A 288 -18.16 -17.62 2.88
CA PRO A 288 -19.19 -18.18 3.76
C PRO A 288 -18.63 -18.91 4.99
N GLN A 289 -17.41 -19.45 4.91
CA GLN A 289 -16.76 -20.24 5.95
C GLN A 289 -15.76 -19.42 6.78
N LEU A 290 -15.59 -18.13 6.50
CA LEU A 290 -14.57 -17.30 7.14
C LEU A 290 -14.60 -17.37 8.68
N GLY A 291 -15.80 -17.48 9.27
CA GLY A 291 -16.01 -17.64 10.71
C GLY A 291 -15.30 -18.85 11.35
N ALA A 292 -14.82 -19.82 10.55
CA ALA A 292 -13.97 -20.92 11.02
C ALA A 292 -12.68 -20.45 11.72
N LEU A 293 -12.25 -19.20 11.51
CA LEU A 293 -11.08 -18.61 12.15
C LEU A 293 -11.34 -18.03 13.56
N VAL A 294 -12.56 -18.15 14.12
CA VAL A 294 -12.94 -17.51 15.40
C VAL A 294 -11.97 -17.79 16.58
N ASP A 295 -11.43 -19.00 16.66
CA ASP A 295 -10.52 -19.41 17.74
C ASP A 295 -9.04 -19.27 17.39
N TRP A 296 -8.72 -18.79 16.18
CA TRP A 296 -7.34 -18.61 15.78
C TRP A 296 -6.73 -17.44 16.58
N PRO A 297 -5.72 -17.67 17.45
CA PRO A 297 -5.23 -16.62 18.37
C PRO A 297 -4.78 -15.35 17.64
N THR A 298 -4.21 -15.53 16.45
CA THR A 298 -3.74 -14.45 15.58
C THR A 298 -4.85 -13.51 15.13
N ILE A 299 -6.10 -13.96 14.96
CA ILE A 299 -7.20 -13.09 14.49
C ILE A 299 -7.42 -11.88 15.43
N LYS A 300 -7.17 -12.06 16.72
CA LYS A 300 -7.41 -11.06 17.78
C LYS A 300 -6.35 -9.95 17.83
N GLN A 301 -5.17 -10.19 17.27
CA GLN A 301 -4.08 -9.22 17.22
C GLN A 301 -3.93 -8.53 15.85
N LEU A 302 -4.69 -8.97 14.85
CA LEU A 302 -4.66 -8.33 13.54
C LEU A 302 -5.05 -6.86 13.67
N ARG A 303 -4.21 -6.03 13.06
CA ARG A 303 -4.43 -4.60 12.82
C ARG A 303 -5.10 -4.35 11.48
N ARG A 304 -4.86 -5.22 10.50
CA ARG A 304 -5.43 -5.12 9.16
C ARG A 304 -6.00 -6.46 8.71
N LEU A 305 -7.24 -6.44 8.23
CA LEU A 305 -7.90 -7.59 7.65
C LEU A 305 -8.59 -7.21 6.34
N ALA A 306 -8.24 -7.89 5.26
CA ALA A 306 -8.98 -7.83 4.00
C ALA A 306 -9.67 -9.17 3.74
N ILE A 307 -11.00 -9.13 3.62
CA ILE A 307 -11.83 -10.34 3.59
C ILE A 307 -12.24 -10.73 2.16
N PRO A 308 -12.55 -12.01 1.90
CA PRO A 308 -13.12 -12.46 0.63
C PRO A 308 -14.44 -11.74 0.31
N GLN A 309 -14.72 -11.47 -0.96
CA GLN A 309 -15.90 -10.72 -1.43
C GLN A 309 -17.24 -11.41 -1.14
N THR A 310 -17.20 -12.71 -0.92
CA THR A 310 -18.35 -13.57 -0.64
C THR A 310 -18.63 -13.72 0.86
N THR A 311 -17.90 -12.98 1.72
CA THR A 311 -18.06 -13.08 3.17
C THR A 311 -19.45 -12.62 3.59
N THR A 312 -20.10 -13.41 4.44
CA THR A 312 -21.40 -13.06 5.01
C THR A 312 -21.21 -12.20 6.26
N ILE A 313 -22.23 -11.41 6.61
CA ILE A 313 -22.21 -10.64 7.87
C ILE A 313 -22.01 -11.58 9.06
N ASP A 314 -22.71 -12.71 9.10
CA ASP A 314 -22.61 -13.66 10.21
C ASP A 314 -21.21 -14.29 10.33
N ALA A 315 -20.56 -14.59 9.21
CA ALA A 315 -19.18 -15.10 9.22
C ALA A 315 -18.19 -14.04 9.76
N LEU A 316 -18.34 -12.77 9.36
CA LEU A 316 -17.51 -11.69 9.89
C LEU A 316 -17.78 -11.44 11.38
N MET A 317 -19.05 -11.39 11.78
CA MET A 317 -19.43 -11.22 13.18
C MET A 317 -18.99 -12.40 14.06
N GLY A 318 -18.97 -13.60 13.49
CA GLY A 318 -18.42 -14.79 14.16
C GLY A 318 -16.94 -14.65 14.51
N LEU A 319 -16.15 -13.91 13.72
CA LEU A 319 -14.74 -13.64 14.04
C LEU A 319 -14.57 -12.67 15.22
N PHE A 320 -15.51 -11.73 15.35
CA PHE A 320 -15.46 -10.65 16.33
C PHE A 320 -16.72 -10.67 17.20
N PRO A 321 -16.87 -11.67 18.10
CA PRO A 321 -17.96 -11.70 19.06
C PRO A 321 -17.91 -10.51 20.02
N GLN A 322 -16.73 -9.89 20.17
CA GLN A 322 -16.51 -8.59 20.78
C GLN A 322 -15.64 -7.74 19.85
N PRO A 323 -15.79 -6.41 19.86
CA PRO A 323 -14.94 -5.52 19.06
C PRO A 323 -13.46 -5.73 19.37
N SER A 324 -12.63 -5.83 18.34
CA SER A 324 -11.18 -5.91 18.51
C SER A 324 -10.62 -4.55 18.93
N ALA A 325 -9.80 -4.53 19.99
CA ALA A 325 -9.01 -3.37 20.38
C ALA A 325 -7.81 -3.13 19.42
N ASN A 326 -7.44 -4.13 18.62
CA ASN A 326 -6.26 -4.09 17.74
C ASN A 326 -6.60 -3.76 16.29
N LEU A 327 -7.76 -4.18 15.80
CA LEU A 327 -8.14 -4.02 14.39
C LEU A 327 -8.32 -2.54 14.06
N ARG A 328 -7.56 -2.04 13.10
CA ARG A 328 -7.55 -0.64 12.65
C ARG A 328 -8.02 -0.49 11.22
N GLU A 329 -7.76 -1.50 10.40
CA GLU A 329 -8.04 -1.48 8.98
C GLU A 329 -8.89 -2.67 8.57
N LEU A 330 -10.03 -2.38 7.95
CA LEU A 330 -10.93 -3.40 7.41
C LEU A 330 -11.20 -3.11 5.94
N VAL A 331 -10.90 -4.09 5.09
CA VAL A 331 -11.10 -4.00 3.64
C VAL A 331 -12.22 -4.93 3.22
N LEU A 332 -13.31 -4.32 2.77
CA LEU A 332 -14.59 -4.95 2.40
C LEU A 332 -14.89 -4.77 0.91
N THR A 333 -13.91 -4.35 0.10
CA THR A 333 -14.13 -4.00 -1.30
C THR A 333 -14.92 -5.08 -2.04
N SER A 334 -15.98 -4.70 -2.75
CA SER A 334 -16.93 -5.55 -3.47
C SER A 334 -17.78 -6.50 -2.61
N ASN A 335 -17.82 -6.37 -1.28
CA ASN A 335 -18.70 -7.17 -0.42
C ASN A 335 -20.11 -6.57 -0.33
N LYS A 336 -21.00 -6.97 -1.22
CA LYS A 336 -22.40 -6.45 -1.26
C LYS A 336 -23.26 -6.92 -0.09
N ASN A 337 -22.83 -7.96 0.63
CA ASN A 337 -23.57 -8.53 1.76
C ASN A 337 -23.71 -7.55 2.94
N PHE A 338 -22.85 -6.54 3.05
CA PHE A 338 -22.83 -5.58 4.17
C PHE A 338 -23.72 -4.36 3.96
N THR A 339 -24.38 -4.23 2.81
CA THR A 339 -25.21 -3.06 2.48
C THR A 339 -26.45 -2.92 3.35
N ALA A 340 -26.99 -4.03 3.86
CA ALA A 340 -28.24 -4.04 4.63
C ALA A 340 -28.06 -3.67 6.11
N ARG A 341 -26.87 -3.93 6.68
CA ARG A 341 -26.55 -3.69 8.10
C ARG A 341 -25.10 -3.19 8.32
N PRO A 342 -24.70 -2.06 7.73
CA PRO A 342 -23.34 -1.54 7.85
C PRO A 342 -22.96 -1.08 9.26
N GLU A 343 -23.94 -0.78 10.12
CA GLU A 343 -23.74 -0.46 11.53
C GLU A 343 -23.07 -1.61 12.31
N LEU A 344 -23.21 -2.85 11.85
CA LEU A 344 -22.56 -4.02 12.47
C LEU A 344 -21.04 -4.02 12.27
N LEU A 345 -20.51 -3.23 11.34
CA LEU A 345 -19.07 -3.04 11.21
C LEU A 345 -18.47 -2.42 12.47
N ALA A 346 -19.23 -1.60 13.20
CA ALA A 346 -18.80 -1.05 14.49
C ALA A 346 -18.59 -2.12 15.57
N ALA A 347 -19.14 -3.32 15.40
CA ALA A 347 -18.92 -4.43 16.31
C ALA A 347 -17.62 -5.21 16.01
N CYS A 348 -16.93 -4.92 14.89
CA CYS A 348 -15.67 -5.58 14.54
C CYS A 348 -14.46 -4.95 15.24
N ALA A 349 -14.48 -3.64 15.53
CA ALA A 349 -13.36 -2.92 16.14
C ALA A 349 -13.80 -1.73 16.99
N GLU A 350 -13.03 -1.43 18.04
CA GLU A 350 -13.24 -0.23 18.86
C GLU A 350 -12.88 1.06 18.10
N HIS A 351 -11.86 1.00 17.24
CA HIS A 351 -11.33 2.15 16.52
C HIS A 351 -10.85 1.79 15.11
N PHE A 352 -11.59 2.22 14.08
CA PHE A 352 -11.10 2.15 12.70
C PHE A 352 -10.29 3.40 12.34
N THR A 353 -9.11 3.20 11.75
CA THR A 353 -8.36 4.26 11.07
C THR A 353 -8.60 4.20 9.56
N HIS A 354 -8.70 2.99 8.99
CA HIS A 354 -8.93 2.80 7.56
C HIS A 354 -10.11 1.88 7.32
N LEU A 355 -11.05 2.33 6.49
CA LEU A 355 -12.18 1.52 6.07
C LEU A 355 -12.36 1.60 4.56
N ASP A 356 -12.26 0.44 3.92
CA ASP A 356 -12.46 0.30 2.47
C ASP A 356 -13.78 -0.40 2.18
N LEU A 357 -14.76 0.37 1.73
CA LEU A 357 -16.10 -0.06 1.36
C LEU A 357 -16.31 -0.01 -0.16
N GLY A 358 -15.23 0.08 -0.94
CA GLY A 358 -15.30 0.21 -2.39
C GLY A 358 -16.25 -0.83 -2.99
N THR A 359 -17.10 -0.43 -3.93
CA THR A 359 -18.01 -1.30 -4.69
C THR A 359 -18.94 -2.19 -3.85
N THR A 360 -19.13 -1.89 -2.56
CA THR A 360 -20.11 -2.58 -1.70
C THR A 360 -21.54 -2.21 -2.09
N GLY A 361 -21.76 -0.98 -2.56
CA GLY A 361 -23.09 -0.46 -2.85
C GLY A 361 -23.88 -0.04 -1.60
N ILE A 362 -23.17 0.36 -0.54
CA ILE A 362 -23.75 0.76 0.76
C ILE A 362 -24.82 1.87 0.67
N GLY A 363 -24.73 2.76 -0.34
CA GLY A 363 -25.68 3.84 -0.57
C GLY A 363 -25.74 4.89 0.54
N ASP A 364 -26.52 5.95 0.32
CA ASP A 364 -26.61 7.09 1.24
C ASP A 364 -27.10 6.68 2.64
N LYS A 365 -28.13 5.82 2.70
CA LYS A 365 -28.69 5.35 3.98
C LYS A 365 -27.69 4.47 4.75
N GLY A 366 -26.97 3.60 4.06
CA GLY A 366 -25.99 2.76 4.74
C GLY A 366 -24.79 3.57 5.26
N LEU A 367 -24.33 4.55 4.48
CA LEU A 367 -23.30 5.48 4.93
C LEU A 367 -23.77 6.28 6.16
N ALA A 368 -25.03 6.74 6.16
CA ALA A 368 -25.63 7.40 7.32
C ALA A 368 -25.48 6.60 8.60
N MET A 369 -25.85 5.32 8.52
CA MET A 369 -25.86 4.40 9.65
C MET A 369 -24.43 4.17 10.15
N LEU A 370 -23.47 4.01 9.24
CA LEU A 370 -22.06 3.86 9.57
C LEU A 370 -21.48 5.10 10.26
N LEU A 371 -21.73 6.30 9.72
CA LEU A 371 -21.22 7.56 10.27
C LEU A 371 -21.81 7.90 11.64
N ALA A 372 -22.97 7.34 11.99
CA ALA A 372 -23.57 7.47 13.31
C ALA A 372 -22.91 6.57 14.37
N THR A 373 -21.94 5.73 14.00
CA THR A 373 -21.27 4.81 14.94
C THR A 373 -20.02 5.44 15.56
N PRO A 374 -19.73 5.18 16.86
CA PRO A 374 -18.55 5.73 17.54
C PRO A 374 -17.19 5.44 16.85
N PRO A 375 -16.93 4.24 16.29
CA PRO A 375 -15.65 3.94 15.65
C PRO A 375 -15.35 4.81 14.42
N ALA A 376 -16.36 5.39 13.76
CA ALA A 376 -16.18 6.20 12.56
C ALA A 376 -15.41 7.50 12.82
N ALA A 377 -15.50 8.09 14.02
CA ALA A 377 -14.82 9.34 14.36
C ALA A 377 -13.27 9.24 14.34
N SER A 378 -12.73 8.01 14.38
CA SER A 378 -11.29 7.76 14.33
C SER A 378 -10.74 7.60 12.91
N LEU A 379 -11.60 7.64 11.89
CA LEU A 379 -11.20 7.36 10.50
C LEU A 379 -10.25 8.44 9.96
N THR A 380 -9.12 7.96 9.45
CA THR A 380 -8.13 8.75 8.71
C THR A 380 -8.20 8.48 7.21
N ALA A 381 -8.73 7.32 6.81
CA ALA A 381 -8.96 6.95 5.43
C ALA A 381 -10.32 6.27 5.24
N LEU A 382 -11.09 6.75 4.26
CA LEU A 382 -12.40 6.20 3.93
C LEU A 382 -12.53 6.04 2.41
N LYS A 383 -12.60 4.79 1.94
CA LYS A 383 -12.81 4.49 0.53
C LYS A 383 -14.25 4.10 0.27
N LEU A 384 -14.92 4.90 -0.55
CA LEU A 384 -16.34 4.79 -0.90
C LEU A 384 -16.53 4.75 -2.42
N ASN A 385 -15.51 4.35 -3.18
CA ASN A 385 -15.61 4.29 -4.63
C ASN A 385 -16.71 3.31 -5.05
N GLY A 386 -17.57 3.65 -6.01
CA GLY A 386 -18.59 2.70 -6.51
C GLY A 386 -19.67 2.33 -5.49
N CYS A 387 -19.90 3.16 -4.46
CA CYS A 387 -20.87 2.89 -3.39
C CYS A 387 -22.30 3.34 -3.69
N SER A 388 -22.57 3.83 -4.91
CA SER A 388 -23.87 4.40 -5.31
C SER A 388 -24.31 5.63 -4.51
N LEU A 389 -23.34 6.42 -4.04
CA LEU A 389 -23.58 7.62 -3.24
C LEU A 389 -24.08 8.79 -4.08
N SER A 390 -24.97 9.61 -3.51
CA SER A 390 -25.45 10.87 -4.08
C SER A 390 -25.00 12.07 -3.25
N ASP A 391 -25.41 13.28 -3.63
CA ASP A 391 -25.10 14.52 -2.88
C ASP A 391 -25.59 14.47 -1.43
N LYS A 392 -26.63 13.68 -1.14
CA LYS A 392 -27.08 13.45 0.25
C LYS A 392 -25.98 12.85 1.10
N ALA A 393 -25.22 11.89 0.58
CA ALA A 393 -24.09 11.29 1.29
C ALA A 393 -23.02 12.33 1.62
N ILE A 394 -22.78 13.30 0.73
CA ILE A 394 -21.85 14.40 1.01
C ILE A 394 -22.36 15.26 2.16
N THR A 395 -23.65 15.60 2.17
CA THR A 395 -24.25 16.32 3.30
C THR A 395 -24.02 15.58 4.63
N MET A 396 -24.06 14.24 4.62
CA MET A 396 -23.78 13.45 5.84
C MET A 396 -22.31 13.51 6.23
N LEU A 397 -21.41 13.33 5.27
CA LEU A 397 -19.95 13.38 5.50
C LEU A 397 -19.54 14.71 6.11
N VAL A 398 -20.00 15.83 5.54
CA VAL A 398 -19.70 17.19 6.02
C VAL A 398 -20.18 17.40 7.47
N ASN A 399 -21.23 16.71 7.90
CA ASN A 399 -21.80 16.79 9.24
C ASN A 399 -21.33 15.68 10.21
N SER A 400 -20.47 14.76 9.76
CA SER A 400 -20.13 13.53 10.52
C SER A 400 -18.97 13.68 11.52
N GLY A 401 -18.40 14.88 11.67
CA GLY A 401 -17.30 15.14 12.61
C GLY A 401 -16.01 14.38 12.28
N LEU A 402 -15.82 14.00 11.01
CA LEU A 402 -14.62 13.30 10.52
C LEU A 402 -13.41 14.24 10.40
N ASP A 403 -12.99 14.82 11.52
CA ASP A 403 -11.94 15.86 11.55
C ASP A 403 -10.53 15.30 11.33
N ARG A 404 -10.38 13.97 11.35
CA ARG A 404 -9.09 13.27 11.15
C ARG A 404 -8.92 12.70 9.74
N LEU A 405 -9.91 12.88 8.87
CA LEU A 405 -9.91 12.26 7.55
C LEU A 405 -8.85 12.92 6.66
N THR A 406 -7.92 12.09 6.17
CA THR A 406 -6.83 12.51 5.26
C THR A 406 -6.96 11.91 3.86
N GLU A 407 -7.63 10.77 3.74
CA GLU A 407 -7.87 10.11 2.47
C GLU A 407 -9.35 9.84 2.28
N LEU A 408 -9.88 10.30 1.16
CA LEU A 408 -11.28 10.12 0.81
C LEU A 408 -11.39 9.71 -0.67
N ASP A 409 -11.93 8.53 -0.91
CA ASP A 409 -12.26 8.08 -2.27
C ASP A 409 -13.77 8.09 -2.48
N LEU A 410 -14.24 9.01 -3.32
CA LEU A 410 -15.63 9.17 -3.74
C LEU A 410 -15.82 8.83 -5.23
N SER A 411 -14.85 8.15 -5.84
CA SER A 411 -14.88 7.84 -7.27
C SER A 411 -16.07 6.94 -7.64
N SER A 412 -16.50 6.96 -8.90
CA SER A 412 -17.54 6.09 -9.43
C SER A 412 -18.86 6.15 -8.66
N ASN A 413 -19.24 7.34 -8.18
CA ASN A 413 -20.51 7.60 -7.52
C ASN A 413 -21.43 8.47 -8.40
N LYS A 414 -22.50 9.01 -7.81
CA LYS A 414 -23.53 9.80 -8.49
C LYS A 414 -23.51 11.27 -8.04
N LEU A 415 -22.33 11.78 -7.67
CA LEU A 415 -22.15 13.15 -7.20
C LEU A 415 -22.40 14.15 -8.33
N SER A 416 -23.06 15.26 -7.99
CA SER A 416 -23.28 16.41 -8.87
C SER A 416 -22.46 17.61 -8.42
N ASN A 417 -22.51 18.70 -9.20
CA ASN A 417 -21.88 19.98 -8.84
C ASN A 417 -22.33 20.47 -7.45
N ALA A 418 -23.59 20.24 -7.07
CA ALA A 418 -24.10 20.64 -5.76
C ALA A 418 -23.43 19.86 -4.62
N GLY A 419 -23.24 18.54 -4.78
CA GLY A 419 -22.50 17.72 -3.83
C GLY A 419 -21.04 18.15 -3.73
N LEU A 420 -20.38 18.39 -4.88
CA LEU A 420 -18.98 18.83 -4.86
C LEU A 420 -18.80 20.23 -4.24
N ALA A 421 -19.74 21.15 -4.46
CA ALA A 421 -19.72 22.46 -3.80
C ALA A 421 -19.89 22.36 -2.28
N GLN A 422 -20.74 21.44 -1.79
CA GLN A 422 -20.85 21.16 -0.35
C GLN A 422 -19.54 20.61 0.22
N LEU A 423 -18.91 19.66 -0.49
CA LEU A 423 -17.62 19.12 -0.10
C LEU A 423 -16.55 20.22 -0.07
N ALA A 424 -16.52 21.10 -1.08
CA ALA A 424 -15.57 22.21 -1.16
C ALA A 424 -15.72 23.22 -0.02
N ALA A 425 -16.93 23.41 0.49
CA ALA A 425 -17.20 24.28 1.65
C ALA A 425 -16.90 23.62 3.00
N TRP A 426 -16.59 22.32 3.04
CA TRP A 426 -16.35 21.58 4.27
C TRP A 426 -15.03 21.99 4.92
N PRO A 427 -15.03 22.52 6.16
CA PRO A 427 -13.79 22.89 6.84
C PRO A 427 -12.85 21.71 7.08
N GLY A 428 -13.40 20.51 7.24
CA GLY A 428 -12.61 19.27 7.42
C GLY A 428 -11.79 18.89 6.19
N LEU A 429 -12.14 19.42 5.00
CA LEU A 429 -11.40 19.17 3.76
C LEU A 429 -9.93 19.65 3.83
N ARG A 430 -9.59 20.52 4.80
CA ARG A 430 -8.20 20.97 5.09
C ARG A 430 -7.27 19.87 5.55
N HIS A 431 -7.82 18.77 6.04
CA HIS A 431 -7.05 17.61 6.47
C HIS A 431 -6.93 16.57 5.35
N VAL A 432 -7.78 16.63 4.32
CA VAL A 432 -7.81 15.69 3.20
C VAL A 432 -6.70 16.01 2.21
N THR A 433 -5.75 15.10 2.07
CA THR A 433 -4.62 15.23 1.15
C THR A 433 -4.69 14.32 -0.06
N SER A 434 -5.42 13.21 0.02
CA SER A 434 -5.75 12.40 -1.15
C SER A 434 -7.27 12.39 -1.32
N LEU A 435 -7.73 13.05 -2.38
CA LEU A 435 -9.15 13.06 -2.76
C LEU A 435 -9.29 12.43 -4.14
N ARG A 436 -10.14 11.39 -4.23
CA ARG A 436 -10.45 10.75 -5.52
C ARG A 436 -11.92 11.00 -5.88
N LEU A 437 -12.16 11.60 -7.04
CA LEU A 437 -13.50 11.98 -7.55
C LEU A 437 -13.80 11.42 -8.94
N SER A 438 -12.91 10.57 -9.45
CA SER A 438 -13.00 9.99 -10.79
C SER A 438 -14.36 9.37 -11.07
N ASN A 439 -14.83 9.38 -12.33
CA ASN A 439 -16.07 8.69 -12.74
C ASN A 439 -17.38 9.16 -12.06
N ASN A 440 -17.46 10.41 -11.59
CA ASN A 440 -18.73 11.05 -11.22
C ASN A 440 -19.32 11.81 -12.42
N ARG A 441 -20.21 11.15 -13.18
CA ARG A 441 -20.64 11.60 -14.52
C ARG A 441 -21.39 12.94 -14.55
N LYS A 442 -21.88 13.44 -13.41
CA LYS A 442 -22.62 14.71 -13.32
C LYS A 442 -21.74 15.89 -12.89
N LEU A 443 -20.44 15.68 -12.69
CA LEU A 443 -19.50 16.77 -12.45
C LEU A 443 -19.16 17.46 -13.77
N SER A 444 -19.20 18.78 -13.75
CA SER A 444 -18.78 19.67 -14.85
C SER A 444 -17.88 20.79 -14.31
N TYR A 445 -17.55 21.77 -15.16
CA TYR A 445 -16.83 22.97 -14.76
C TYR A 445 -17.30 23.59 -13.43
N GLU A 446 -18.61 23.77 -13.22
CA GLU A 446 -19.12 24.44 -12.02
C GLU A 446 -18.70 23.72 -10.71
N GLY A 447 -18.77 22.38 -10.70
CA GLY A 447 -18.35 21.60 -9.55
C GLY A 447 -16.85 21.70 -9.30
N TYR A 448 -16.04 21.58 -10.35
CA TYR A 448 -14.60 21.72 -10.23
C TYR A 448 -14.16 23.14 -9.88
N ALA A 449 -14.89 24.16 -10.34
CA ALA A 449 -14.65 25.54 -9.99
C ALA A 449 -14.93 25.80 -8.50
N ALA A 450 -16.02 25.23 -7.96
CA ALA A 450 -16.28 25.30 -6.53
C ALA A 450 -15.16 24.65 -5.71
N LEU A 451 -14.65 23.50 -6.16
CA LEU A 451 -13.51 22.84 -5.51
C LEU A 451 -12.24 23.71 -5.57
N ALA A 452 -11.89 24.24 -6.74
CA ALA A 452 -10.71 25.08 -6.94
C ALA A 452 -10.73 26.38 -6.10
N GLN A 453 -11.92 26.91 -5.84
CA GLN A 453 -12.15 28.09 -5.01
C GLN A 453 -12.23 27.79 -3.51
N SER A 454 -12.18 26.51 -3.12
CA SER A 454 -12.23 26.13 -1.70
C SER A 454 -11.05 26.75 -0.93
N PRO A 455 -11.30 27.50 0.16
CA PRO A 455 -10.24 27.99 1.04
C PRO A 455 -9.72 26.87 1.96
N HIS A 456 -10.38 25.72 1.97
CA HIS A 456 -10.08 24.61 2.84
C HIS A 456 -9.33 23.50 2.13
N PHE A 457 -9.10 23.54 0.82
CA PHE A 457 -8.55 22.39 0.11
C PHE A 457 -7.19 22.66 -0.50
N GLU A 458 -6.18 22.00 0.07
CA GLU A 458 -4.82 21.94 -0.46
C GLU A 458 -4.39 20.46 -0.51
N PRO A 459 -4.77 19.72 -1.57
CA PRO A 459 -4.41 18.31 -1.67
C PRO A 459 -2.91 18.15 -1.88
N ALA A 460 -2.41 16.96 -1.56
CA ALA A 460 -1.18 16.45 -2.15
C ALA A 460 -1.48 15.68 -3.44
N GLU A 461 -2.63 14.99 -3.48
CA GLU A 461 -3.11 14.23 -4.62
C GLU A 461 -4.62 14.44 -4.81
N LEU A 462 -5.01 14.83 -6.02
CA LEU A 462 -6.40 14.98 -6.46
C LEU A 462 -6.61 14.15 -7.74
N LEU A 463 -7.29 13.00 -7.63
CA LEU A 463 -7.50 12.07 -8.75
C LEU A 463 -8.90 12.22 -9.34
N LEU A 464 -8.99 12.81 -10.54
CA LEU A 464 -10.25 13.15 -11.18
C LEU A 464 -10.59 12.26 -12.38
N GLY A 465 -9.63 11.48 -12.87
CA GLY A 465 -9.83 10.67 -14.07
C GLY A 465 -10.20 11.54 -15.27
N LYS A 466 -11.18 11.13 -16.08
CA LYS A 466 -11.54 11.86 -17.30
C LYS A 466 -12.39 13.09 -16.98
N VAL A 467 -11.79 14.28 -17.11
CA VAL A 467 -12.49 15.57 -17.06
C VAL A 467 -12.75 16.03 -18.49
N LYS A 468 -14.01 16.09 -18.91
CA LYS A 468 -14.40 16.39 -20.30
C LYS A 468 -14.35 17.87 -20.67
N ASP A 469 -14.19 18.73 -19.67
CA ASP A 469 -14.38 20.17 -19.77
C ASP A 469 -13.02 20.85 -19.72
N ASP A 470 -12.52 21.32 -20.87
CA ASP A 470 -11.19 21.93 -20.98
C ASP A 470 -11.01 23.15 -20.07
N PRO A 471 -11.98 24.09 -19.95
CA PRO A 471 -11.95 25.12 -18.93
C PRO A 471 -11.75 24.60 -17.50
N ALA A 472 -12.39 23.48 -17.15
CA ALA A 472 -12.26 22.89 -15.82
C ALA A 472 -10.85 22.34 -15.60
N ARG A 473 -10.28 21.68 -16.62
CA ARG A 473 -8.90 21.17 -16.58
C ARG A 473 -7.91 22.30 -16.38
N ALA A 474 -8.00 23.35 -17.20
CA ALA A 474 -7.13 24.52 -17.10
C ALA A 474 -7.21 25.19 -15.72
N LEU A 475 -8.41 25.31 -15.15
CA LEU A 475 -8.61 25.87 -13.81
C LEU A 475 -7.96 25.01 -12.71
N LEU A 476 -8.15 23.69 -12.79
CA LEU A 476 -7.59 22.76 -11.81
C LEU A 476 -6.07 22.67 -11.93
N ASP A 477 -5.53 22.65 -13.15
CA ASP A 477 -4.10 22.68 -13.42
C ASP A 477 -3.49 24.02 -12.93
N GLN A 478 -4.17 25.14 -13.14
CA GLN A 478 -3.72 26.43 -12.62
C GLN A 478 -3.68 26.45 -11.08
N ARG A 479 -4.69 25.87 -10.42
CA ARG A 479 -4.80 25.90 -8.95
C ARG A 479 -3.91 24.87 -8.26
N TYR A 480 -3.87 23.65 -8.78
CA TYR A 480 -3.26 22.49 -8.13
C TYR A 480 -2.01 21.98 -8.83
N GLY A 481 -1.78 22.35 -10.10
CA GLY A 481 -0.66 21.87 -10.90
C GLY A 481 -0.65 20.35 -11.02
N GLY A 482 0.56 19.76 -10.97
CA GLY A 482 0.75 18.30 -11.03
C GLY A 482 0.08 17.49 -9.92
N ARG A 483 -0.49 18.13 -8.89
CA ARG A 483 -1.28 17.48 -7.83
C ARG A 483 -2.67 17.05 -8.33
N ALA A 484 -3.20 17.71 -9.36
CA ALA A 484 -4.44 17.29 -10.02
C ALA A 484 -4.12 16.31 -11.17
N VAL A 485 -4.54 15.06 -10.98
CA VAL A 485 -4.31 13.99 -11.95
C VAL A 485 -5.59 13.74 -12.75
N MET A 486 -5.53 14.11 -14.02
CA MET A 486 -6.60 13.99 -14.99
C MET A 486 -6.16 13.11 -16.15
N SER A 487 -7.02 12.18 -16.58
CA SER A 487 -6.81 11.38 -17.78
C SER A 487 -7.41 12.07 -19.00
N SER A 488 -6.78 11.91 -20.15
CA SER A 488 -7.25 12.41 -21.45
C SER A 488 -8.62 11.89 -21.88
#